data_AF-A0A4U1CYD2-F1
#
_entry.id   AF-A0A4U1CYD2-F1
#
_cell.length_a   1.000
_cell.length_b   1.000
_cell.length_c   1.000
_cell.angle_alpha   90.00
_cell.angle_beta   90.00
_cell.angle_gamma   90.00
#
_symmetry.space_group_name_H-M   'P 1'
#
loop_
_entity.id
_entity.type
_entity.pdbx_description
1 polymer ?
#
loop_
_entity_poly.entity_id
_entity_poly.type
_entity_poly.pdbx_seq_one_letter_code
_entity_poly.pdbx_strand_id
1 'polypeptide(L)'
;MANAKVIQFPIDRVNQNRGGVYAIFSKEEADSFMKYHELGVEWRNKHRKDTFYEGYPFNPPGEPLIDDLIWFTDEQKNFGVWILNKSNGDVVVNNEIEFGWSPFVRKSVAPPNEPVHIQSSEFRKHLVWFVDENGYGQYGVIQKDGEIWLPHPKKNNHI
;
A
#
# COMPACT_ATOMS: atom_id res chain seq x y z
N MET A 1 -20.49 -15.21 -10.69
CA MET A 1 -19.06 -14.94 -10.95
C MET A 1 -18.88 -13.44 -10.75
N ALA A 2 -18.22 -13.02 -9.68
CA ALA A 2 -18.06 -11.60 -9.36
C ALA A 2 -16.76 -11.12 -10.01
N ASN A 3 -16.87 -10.22 -11.00
CA ASN A 3 -15.71 -9.67 -11.69
C ASN A 3 -15.08 -8.56 -10.84
N ALA A 4 -13.76 -8.63 -10.62
CA ALA A 4 -13.02 -7.58 -9.93
C ALA A 4 -13.14 -6.24 -10.70
N LYS A 5 -13.48 -5.16 -9.97
CA LYS A 5 -13.55 -3.80 -10.52
C LYS A 5 -12.13 -3.24 -10.65
N VAL A 6 -11.66 -3.07 -11.88
CA VAL A 6 -10.35 -2.45 -12.19
C VAL A 6 -10.56 -0.93 -12.34
N ILE A 7 -9.76 -0.12 -11.63
CA ILE A 7 -9.82 1.35 -11.67
C ILE A 7 -8.50 1.88 -12.27
N GLN A 8 -8.58 2.65 -13.35
CA GLN A 8 -7.43 3.26 -14.02
C GLN A 8 -7.19 4.71 -13.54
N PHE A 9 -5.92 5.10 -13.53
CA PHE A 9 -5.39 6.28 -12.82
C PHE A 9 -5.47 7.59 -13.64
N PRO A 10 -5.87 8.73 -13.05
CA PRO A 10 -5.70 10.05 -13.65
C PRO A 10 -4.30 10.62 -13.40
N ILE A 11 -3.66 11.10 -14.47
CA ILE A 11 -2.31 11.65 -14.48
C ILE A 11 -2.37 13.10 -13.99
N ASP A 12 -1.85 13.42 -12.80
CA ASP A 12 -1.31 14.74 -12.54
C ASP A 12 -0.21 14.71 -11.47
N ARG A 13 0.91 15.35 -11.82
CA ARG A 13 2.03 15.70 -10.93
C ARG A 13 1.54 16.76 -9.93
N VAL A 14 2.39 17.09 -8.93
CA VAL A 14 2.29 18.22 -7.96
C VAL A 14 1.87 17.72 -6.55
N ASN A 15 2.50 18.04 -5.41
CA ASN A 15 3.28 19.19 -4.97
C ASN A 15 4.29 18.81 -3.84
N GLN A 16 5.45 19.47 -3.81
CA GLN A 16 6.43 19.42 -2.72
C GLN A 16 6.03 20.37 -1.56
N ASN A 17 6.52 20.06 -0.35
CA ASN A 17 6.53 20.88 0.89
C ASN A 17 5.45 20.62 1.95
N ARG A 18 5.68 19.58 2.75
CA ARG A 18 5.52 19.60 4.22
C ARG A 18 6.81 19.04 4.83
N GLY A 19 7.25 19.55 5.97
CA GLY A 19 8.53 19.18 6.60
C GLY A 19 8.76 17.67 6.57
N GLY A 20 9.99 17.25 6.23
CA GLY A 20 10.32 15.84 6.03
C GLY A 20 9.99 14.96 7.24
N VAL A 21 10.06 13.64 7.10
CA VAL A 21 9.69 12.65 8.15
C VAL A 21 10.26 12.98 9.56
N TYR A 22 11.47 13.54 9.63
CA TYR A 22 12.14 13.98 10.87
C TYR A 22 11.48 15.17 11.59
N ALA A 23 10.63 15.94 10.92
CA ALA A 23 9.89 17.04 11.51
C ALA A 23 8.61 16.57 12.23
N ILE A 24 8.16 15.35 11.95
CA ILE A 24 6.85 14.83 12.40
C ILE A 24 7.04 13.65 13.36
N PHE A 25 8.04 12.81 13.11
CA PHE A 25 8.29 11.57 13.85
C PHE A 25 9.56 11.65 14.69
N SER A 26 9.66 10.77 15.69
CA SER A 26 10.91 10.62 16.43
C SER A 26 12.05 10.23 15.49
N LYS A 27 13.29 10.55 15.89
CA LYS A 27 14.47 10.18 15.10
C LYS A 27 14.51 8.69 14.79
N GLU A 28 14.16 7.85 15.75
CA GLU A 28 14.17 6.38 15.58
C GLU A 28 13.17 5.93 14.51
N GLU A 29 11.94 6.43 14.54
CA GLU A 29 10.91 6.13 13.54
C GLU A 29 11.30 6.65 12.15
N ALA A 30 11.84 7.86 12.10
CA ALA A 30 12.34 8.47 10.87
C ALA A 30 13.52 7.68 10.27
N ASP A 31 14.50 7.30 11.08
CA ASP A 31 15.66 6.51 10.64
C ASP A 31 15.22 5.13 10.13
N SER A 32 14.27 4.47 10.81
CA SER A 32 13.67 3.21 10.36
C SER A 32 12.97 3.35 9.00
N PHE A 33 12.20 4.42 8.82
CA PHE A 33 11.54 4.73 7.54
C PHE A 33 12.56 4.99 6.42
N MET A 34 13.60 5.77 6.70
CA MET A 34 14.66 6.05 5.72
C MET A 34 15.41 4.78 5.31
N LYS A 35 15.74 3.92 6.27
CA LYS A 35 16.36 2.61 6.01
C LYS A 35 15.46 1.70 5.18
N TYR A 36 14.16 1.66 5.44
CA TYR A 36 13.21 0.92 4.62
C TYR A 36 13.22 1.41 3.16
N HIS A 37 13.26 2.72 2.95
CA HIS A 37 13.35 3.31 1.61
C HIS A 37 14.65 2.94 0.89
N GLU A 38 15.79 2.96 1.59
CA GLU A 38 17.09 2.56 1.06
C GLU A 38 17.10 1.10 0.62
N LEU A 39 16.70 0.18 1.51
CA LEU A 39 16.56 -1.24 1.19
C LEU A 39 15.54 -1.47 0.06
N GLY A 40 14.56 -0.59 -0.06
CA GLY A 40 13.58 -0.59 -1.14
C GLY A 40 14.18 -0.28 -2.51
N VAL A 41 15.20 0.58 -2.58
CA VAL A 41 15.92 0.87 -3.83
C VAL A 41 16.65 -0.38 -4.31
N GLU A 42 17.38 -1.05 -3.42
CA GLU A 42 18.08 -2.28 -3.75
C GLU A 42 17.11 -3.37 -4.25
N TRP A 43 16.04 -3.61 -3.50
CA TRP A 43 15.03 -4.60 -3.88
C TRP A 43 14.40 -4.31 -5.24
N ARG A 44 14.08 -3.04 -5.53
CA ARG A 44 13.52 -2.63 -6.84
C ARG A 44 14.46 -2.95 -8.00
N ASN A 45 15.76 -2.80 -7.79
CA ASN A 45 16.76 -2.99 -8.82
C ASN A 45 17.11 -4.48 -9.05
N LYS A 46 17.05 -5.31 -8.00
CA LYS A 46 17.56 -6.68 -8.05
C LYS A 46 16.49 -7.77 -8.02
N HIS A 47 15.40 -7.58 -7.26
CA HIS A 47 14.49 -8.67 -6.90
C HIS A 47 13.04 -8.44 -7.32
N ARG A 48 12.67 -7.20 -7.63
CA ARG A 48 11.29 -6.84 -7.98
C ARG A 48 10.71 -7.70 -9.09
N LYS A 49 11.47 -7.93 -10.17
CA LYS A 49 11.01 -8.71 -11.33
C LYS A 49 10.75 -10.18 -10.97
N ASP A 50 11.47 -10.71 -9.99
CA ASP A 50 11.32 -12.11 -9.52
C ASP A 50 9.98 -12.32 -8.80
N THR A 51 9.31 -11.24 -8.42
CA THR A 51 7.99 -11.29 -7.77
C THR A 51 6.83 -11.17 -8.74
N PHE A 52 7.10 -11.02 -10.05
CA PHE A 52 6.05 -10.90 -11.05
C PHE A 52 5.50 -12.27 -11.43
N TYR A 53 4.25 -12.29 -11.84
CA TYR A 53 3.58 -13.42 -12.46
C TYR A 53 3.00 -12.98 -13.80
N GLU A 54 2.54 -13.95 -14.60
CA GLU A 54 1.95 -13.66 -15.90
C GLU A 54 0.72 -12.76 -15.78
N GLY A 55 0.70 -11.65 -16.51
CA GLY A 55 -0.38 -10.66 -16.46
C GLY A 55 -0.22 -9.59 -15.36
N TYR A 56 0.78 -9.68 -14.48
CA TYR A 56 1.09 -8.60 -13.54
C TYR A 56 1.59 -7.34 -14.29
N PRO A 57 1.16 -6.12 -13.90
CA PRO A 57 0.25 -5.79 -12.80
C PRO A 57 -1.23 -5.77 -13.17
N PHE A 58 -1.59 -5.91 -14.45
CA PHE A 58 -2.94 -5.66 -14.95
C PHE A 58 -3.99 -6.66 -14.44
N ASN A 59 -3.58 -7.90 -14.16
CA ASN A 59 -4.44 -8.94 -13.63
C ASN A 59 -4.09 -9.24 -12.17
N PRO A 60 -5.08 -9.44 -11.27
CA PRO A 60 -4.82 -9.91 -9.92
C PRO A 60 -4.20 -11.31 -9.92
N PRO A 61 -3.50 -11.71 -8.84
CA PRO A 61 -2.82 -13.00 -8.74
C PRO A 61 -3.78 -14.19 -8.51
N GLY A 62 -5.08 -13.96 -8.60
CA GLY A 62 -6.16 -14.92 -8.36
C GLY A 62 -7.43 -14.21 -7.91
N GLU A 63 -8.40 -15.00 -7.46
CA GLU A 63 -9.61 -14.51 -6.79
C GLU A 63 -9.27 -13.81 -5.47
N PRO A 64 -10.07 -12.82 -5.04
CA PRO A 64 -9.86 -12.14 -3.78
C PRO A 64 -10.01 -13.11 -2.60
N LEU A 65 -9.11 -12.99 -1.61
CA LEU A 65 -9.10 -13.88 -0.43
C LEU A 65 -10.25 -13.59 0.55
N ILE A 66 -10.77 -12.38 0.53
CA ILE A 66 -11.92 -11.91 1.32
C ILE A 66 -12.78 -11.01 0.43
N ASP A 67 -14.02 -10.79 0.84
CA ASP A 67 -14.93 -9.88 0.14
C ASP A 67 -14.39 -8.42 0.14
N ASP A 68 -14.91 -7.60 -0.76
CA ASP A 68 -14.63 -6.17 -0.89
C ASP A 68 -13.19 -5.78 -1.27
N LEU A 69 -12.33 -6.75 -1.62
CA LEU A 69 -11.03 -6.46 -2.21
C LEU A 69 -11.16 -5.89 -3.62
N ILE A 70 -10.43 -4.81 -3.86
CA ILE A 70 -10.33 -4.15 -5.17
C ILE A 70 -8.90 -4.34 -5.68
N TRP A 71 -8.74 -4.83 -6.91
CA TRP A 71 -7.42 -4.86 -7.54
C TRP A 71 -7.07 -3.49 -8.09
N PHE A 72 -6.09 -2.84 -7.47
CA PHE A 72 -5.58 -1.54 -7.91
C PHE A 72 -4.32 -1.72 -8.75
N THR A 73 -4.20 -0.92 -9.81
CA THR A 73 -3.02 -0.88 -10.67
C THR A 73 -2.53 0.56 -10.82
N ASP A 74 -1.22 0.76 -10.64
CA ASP A 74 -0.53 1.98 -11.05
C ASP A 74 0.32 1.62 -12.28
N GLU A 75 -0.18 1.97 -13.47
CA GLU A 75 0.46 1.65 -14.74
C GLU A 75 1.81 2.38 -14.90
N GLN A 76 1.94 3.58 -14.35
CA GLN A 76 3.18 4.37 -14.44
C GLN A 76 4.30 3.76 -13.63
N LYS A 77 3.96 3.28 -12.42
CA LYS A 77 4.91 2.60 -11.54
C LYS A 77 4.96 1.09 -11.80
N ASN A 78 4.13 0.58 -12.71
CA ASN A 78 4.04 -0.82 -13.11
C ASN A 78 3.85 -1.77 -11.91
N PHE A 79 2.90 -1.47 -11.03
CA PHE A 79 2.57 -2.34 -9.90
C PHE A 79 1.09 -2.48 -9.67
N GLY A 80 0.70 -3.60 -9.06
CA GLY A 80 -0.67 -3.89 -8.66
C GLY A 80 -0.72 -4.48 -7.26
N VAL A 81 -1.78 -4.16 -6.54
CA VAL A 81 -2.01 -4.65 -5.18
C VAL A 81 -3.50 -4.64 -4.85
N TRP A 82 -3.91 -5.53 -3.94
CA TRP A 82 -5.25 -5.50 -3.39
C TRP A 82 -5.44 -4.27 -2.50
N ILE A 83 -6.61 -3.65 -2.57
CA ILE A 83 -7.07 -2.62 -1.65
C ILE A 83 -8.24 -3.18 -0.88
N LEU A 84 -8.19 -3.07 0.44
CA LEU A 84 -9.38 -3.17 1.28
C LEU A 84 -9.71 -1.78 1.81
N ASN A 85 -10.80 -1.20 1.30
CA ASN A 85 -11.22 0.14 1.66
C ASN A 85 -12.39 0.11 2.66
N LYS A 86 -12.11 0.39 3.94
CA LYS A 86 -13.17 0.56 4.96
C LYS A 86 -13.69 1.99 5.06
N SER A 87 -13.12 2.93 4.29
CA SER A 87 -13.63 4.29 4.20
C SER A 87 -14.77 4.39 3.18
N ASN A 88 -15.55 5.46 3.26
CA ASN A 88 -16.52 5.81 2.22
C ASN A 88 -15.88 6.59 1.05
N GLY A 89 -14.55 6.72 1.02
CA GLY A 89 -13.83 7.49 0.01
C GLY A 89 -13.60 6.69 -1.27
N ASP A 90 -13.54 7.39 -2.41
CA ASP A 90 -13.15 6.78 -3.68
C ASP A 90 -11.70 6.31 -3.66
N VAL A 91 -11.42 5.24 -4.42
CA VAL A 91 -10.06 4.71 -4.60
C VAL A 91 -9.27 5.64 -5.50
N VAL A 92 -8.66 6.65 -4.87
CA VAL A 92 -7.80 7.64 -5.51
C VAL A 92 -6.54 7.80 -4.66
N VAL A 93 -5.39 7.98 -5.32
CA VAL A 93 -4.15 8.30 -4.59
C VAL A 93 -4.23 9.76 -4.19
N ASN A 94 -4.03 10.01 -2.91
CA ASN A 94 -3.82 11.36 -2.43
C ASN A 94 -2.38 11.79 -2.78
N ASN A 95 -2.28 12.81 -3.63
CA ASN A 95 -0.99 13.39 -4.02
C ASN A 95 -0.39 14.27 -2.92
N GLU A 96 -1.19 14.68 -1.93
CA GLU A 96 -0.69 15.40 -0.77
C GLU A 96 -0.07 14.43 0.23
N ILE A 97 1.16 14.73 0.68
CA ILE A 97 1.82 13.97 1.73
C ILE A 97 1.18 14.35 3.07
N GLU A 98 0.21 13.54 3.49
CA GLU A 98 -0.34 13.56 4.84
C GLU A 98 -0.05 12.22 5.54
N PHE A 99 0.71 12.31 6.63
CA PHE A 99 1.11 11.17 7.45
C PHE A 99 0.04 10.84 8.49
N GLY A 100 -0.12 9.56 8.79
CA GLY A 100 -0.88 9.09 9.95
C GLY A 100 -0.02 9.00 11.21
N TRP A 101 -0.36 8.07 12.11
CA TRP A 101 0.35 7.82 13.37
C TRP A 101 1.71 7.10 13.19
N SER A 102 2.11 6.82 11.96
CA SER A 102 3.39 6.18 11.62
C SER A 102 3.87 6.72 10.28
N PRO A 103 5.20 6.78 10.03
CA PRO A 103 5.75 7.20 8.75
C PRO A 103 5.36 6.28 7.59
N PHE A 104 4.79 5.10 7.86
CA PHE A 104 4.28 4.14 6.88
C PHE A 104 2.76 4.22 6.66
N VAL A 105 2.07 5.08 7.42
CA VAL A 105 0.62 5.30 7.30
C VAL A 105 0.40 6.62 6.56
N ARG A 106 -0.50 6.62 5.57
CA ARG A 106 -0.79 7.80 4.72
C ARG A 106 -2.27 8.04 4.64
N LYS A 107 -2.71 9.30 4.61
CA LYS A 107 -4.10 9.66 4.28
C LYS A 107 -4.34 9.47 2.78
N SER A 108 -4.52 8.23 2.34
CA SER A 108 -4.71 7.87 0.94
C SER A 108 -5.43 6.54 0.81
N VAL A 109 -6.53 6.53 0.05
CA VAL A 109 -7.32 5.32 -0.19
C VAL A 109 -6.59 4.37 -1.15
N ALA A 110 -5.88 4.91 -2.13
CA ALA A 110 -4.99 4.11 -2.97
C ALA A 110 -3.52 4.23 -2.53
N PRO A 111 -2.71 3.18 -2.73
CA PRO A 111 -1.31 3.17 -2.32
C PRO A 111 -0.47 4.15 -3.16
N PRO A 112 0.33 5.02 -2.54
CA PRO A 112 1.14 5.98 -3.29
C PRO A 112 2.35 5.34 -3.98
N ASN A 113 2.85 4.20 -3.48
CA ASN A 113 4.05 3.50 -3.99
C ASN A 113 3.92 2.00 -3.76
N GLU A 114 4.52 1.16 -4.61
CA GLU A 114 4.61 -0.30 -4.41
C GLU A 114 5.29 -0.62 -3.06
N PRO A 115 4.81 -1.63 -2.30
CA PRO A 115 5.51 -2.05 -1.11
C PRO A 115 6.82 -2.73 -1.51
N VAL A 116 7.85 -2.52 -0.70
CA VAL A 116 9.14 -3.17 -0.95
C VAL A 116 9.26 -4.47 -0.19
N HIS A 117 10.23 -5.30 -0.58
CA HIS A 117 10.56 -6.58 0.07
C HIS A 117 9.51 -7.67 -0.07
N ILE A 118 8.75 -7.64 -1.16
CA ILE A 118 7.94 -8.78 -1.57
C ILE A 118 8.90 -9.94 -1.90
N GLN A 119 8.66 -11.10 -1.30
CA GLN A 119 9.57 -12.25 -1.39
C GLN A 119 9.24 -13.19 -2.56
N SER A 120 7.99 -13.19 -3.04
CA SER A 120 7.54 -14.06 -4.12
C SER A 120 6.29 -13.50 -4.79
N SER A 121 5.99 -14.00 -5.99
CA SER A 121 4.70 -13.76 -6.65
C SER A 121 3.52 -14.27 -5.83
N GLU A 122 3.68 -15.41 -5.16
CA GLU A 122 2.65 -15.98 -4.28
C GLU A 122 2.28 -15.02 -3.14
N PHE A 123 3.26 -14.33 -2.56
CA PHE A 123 3.01 -13.36 -1.49
C PHE A 123 2.09 -12.21 -1.92
N ARG A 124 2.04 -11.87 -3.22
CA ARG A 124 1.16 -10.82 -3.74
C ARG A 124 -0.33 -11.14 -3.58
N LYS A 125 -0.69 -12.42 -3.44
CA LYS A 125 -2.08 -12.83 -3.14
C LYS A 125 -2.54 -12.34 -1.77
N HIS A 126 -1.60 -12.26 -0.83
CA HIS A 126 -1.87 -11.88 0.56
C HIS A 126 -1.63 -10.40 0.83
N LEU A 127 -0.85 -9.73 -0.01
CA LEU A 127 -0.47 -8.34 0.17
C LEU A 127 -1.68 -7.41 -0.09
N VAL A 128 -1.96 -6.53 0.88
CA VAL A 128 -3.09 -5.60 0.81
C VAL A 128 -2.68 -4.19 1.23
N TRP A 129 -3.21 -3.19 0.55
CA TRP A 129 -3.29 -1.82 1.04
C TRP A 129 -4.60 -1.67 1.83
N PHE A 130 -4.51 -1.70 3.14
CA PHE A 130 -5.64 -1.58 4.03
C PHE A 130 -5.91 -0.11 4.33
N VAL A 131 -7.14 0.35 4.13
CA VAL A 131 -7.59 1.71 4.44
C VAL A 131 -8.59 1.65 5.58
N ASP A 132 -8.32 2.40 6.66
CA ASP A 132 -9.23 2.52 7.79
C ASP A 132 -10.46 3.38 7.46
N GLU A 133 -11.44 3.42 8.36
CA GLU A 133 -12.68 4.20 8.20
C GLU A 133 -12.43 5.70 8.02
N ASN A 134 -11.27 6.18 8.47
CA ASN A 134 -10.87 7.58 8.34
C ASN A 134 -10.09 7.84 7.05
N GLY A 135 -9.90 6.87 6.15
CA GLY A 135 -9.14 7.06 4.92
C GLY A 135 -7.62 7.01 5.10
N TYR A 136 -7.10 6.48 6.21
CA TYR A 136 -5.67 6.24 6.39
C TYR A 136 -5.30 4.82 5.93
N GLY A 137 -4.42 4.77 4.93
CA GLY A 137 -3.92 3.56 4.31
C GLY A 137 -2.54 3.12 4.81
N GLN A 138 -2.33 1.81 4.90
CA GLN A 138 -1.02 1.18 5.09
C GLN A 138 -0.98 -0.20 4.44
N TYR A 139 0.23 -0.71 4.18
CA TYR A 139 0.40 -2.09 3.74
C TYR A 139 0.19 -3.08 4.89
N GLY A 140 -0.47 -4.19 4.58
CA GLY A 140 -0.72 -5.31 5.47
C GLY A 140 -0.70 -6.65 4.73
N VAL A 141 -1.01 -7.71 5.47
CA VAL A 141 -1.04 -9.08 4.96
C VAL A 141 -2.36 -9.74 5.38
N ILE A 142 -3.10 -10.26 4.39
CA ILE A 142 -4.28 -11.08 4.59
C ILE A 142 -3.82 -12.51 4.89
N GLN A 143 -4.15 -13.00 6.07
CA GLN A 143 -3.85 -14.36 6.52
C GLN A 143 -4.83 -15.37 5.91
N LYS A 144 -4.52 -16.66 6.05
CA LYS A 144 -5.32 -17.74 5.43
C LYS A 144 -6.73 -17.87 6.01
N ASP A 145 -6.94 -17.37 7.22
CA ASP A 145 -8.23 -17.30 7.91
C ASP A 145 -9.01 -16.01 7.57
N GLY A 146 -8.46 -15.14 6.73
CA GLY A 146 -9.07 -13.86 6.35
C GLY A 146 -8.73 -12.71 7.30
N GLU A 147 -7.99 -12.95 8.40
CA GLU A 147 -7.54 -11.87 9.28
C GLU A 147 -6.49 -10.99 8.59
N ILE A 148 -6.47 -9.70 8.94
CA ILE A 148 -5.53 -8.74 8.36
C ILE A 148 -4.50 -8.35 9.41
N TRP A 149 -3.25 -8.73 9.16
CA TRP A 149 -2.13 -8.26 9.95
C TRP A 149 -1.63 -6.91 9.43
N LEU A 150 -1.52 -5.94 10.35
CA LEU A 150 -1.00 -4.60 10.06
C LEU A 150 0.29 -4.37 10.86
N PRO A 151 1.39 -3.89 10.23
CA PRO A 151 2.64 -3.60 10.90
C PRO A 151 2.58 -2.34 11.78
N HIS A 152 1.69 -1.40 11.47
CA HIS A 152 1.50 -0.16 12.22
C HIS A 152 0.06 -0.05 12.69
N PRO A 153 -0.40 -0.93 13.60
CA PRO A 153 -1.75 -0.83 14.12
C PRO A 153 -1.92 0.50 14.83
N LYS A 154 -3.07 1.14 14.63
CA LYS A 154 -3.43 2.31 15.42
C LYS A 154 -3.50 1.85 16.87
N LYS A 155 -2.71 2.45 17.77
CA LYS A 155 -2.89 2.20 19.20
C LYS A 155 -4.33 2.62 19.52
N ASN A 156 -5.17 1.68 19.94
CA ASN A 156 -6.50 2.01 20.41
C ASN A 156 -6.31 3.10 21.49
N ASN A 157 -6.92 4.26 21.29
CA ASN A 157 -7.17 5.16 22.40
C ASN A 157 -8.08 4.38 23.34
N HIS A 158 -7.49 3.71 24.33
CA HIS A 158 -8.20 3.39 25.54
C HIS A 158 -8.57 4.74 26.16
N ILE A 159 -9.80 5.18 25.90
CA ILE A 159 -10.50 6.09 26.80
C ILE A 159 -11.17 5.22 27.84
#